data_AF-A0AAV8V501-F1
#
_entry.id   AF-A0AAV8V501-F1
#
_cell.length_a   1.000
_cell.length_b   1.000
_cell.length_c   1.000
_cell.angle_alpha   90.00
_cell.angle_beta   90.00
_cell.angle_gamma   90.00
#
_symmetry.space_group_name_H-M   'P 1'
#
loop_
_entity.id
_entity.type
_entity.pdbx_description
1 polymer ?
#
loop_
_entity_poly.entity_id
_entity_poly.type
_entity_poly.pdbx_seq_one_letter_code
_entity_poly.pdbx_strand_id
1 'polypeptide(L)'
;MAFIGGLCIQGHDRASSQSSRSVCRSAEVREKPVSVSLVPLGCPKNTVDAEVMLGDLEQQGISVLDDESSADVIIVNTCGFIEDAKRESIEAILAAAELKQGSGAKGVVVTGCLAQRYASQLAEELPEVDAVVGFEGYKSLGEKVRKIALNGKKRSSSTVEVGKATVPFRPEWGRRRLAPKHTAYMRVAEGCDHACSFCAIPSFRGKFRSKQWDQVVEEARLLASKGAVELNLIAEDTNQYGIDFKGDSRRLSDLLYELADIEGIQWIRLLYCYPSYFTDELIDAIANIDKVVKYIDIPLQHISDPVLKRMNRPGAKHTKRLLNRLRDRIPEVEFRSTFITGFPGETQQDHEELVNFVKDFRFHRGGFFTYSEEDGTPAASLDRQIPEEIKMARRDELTSLQQDIQAEFADEKIGKVIDVLVDRIEDGHAVGRARFDAPEIDCIVHLLQDVPPGLVVKARVVESDLFDLLADTNPHVVNGEVV
;
A
#
# COMPACT_ATOMS: atom_id res chain seq x y z
N MET A 1 16.84 71.23 -10.58
CA MET A 1 17.71 71.45 -9.40
C MET A 1 18.49 70.16 -9.20
N ALA A 2 19.68 69.98 -9.79
CA ALA A 2 21.00 70.45 -9.29
C ALA A 2 21.25 69.91 -7.86
N PHE A 3 22.26 69.09 -7.53
CA PHE A 3 23.71 69.09 -7.78
C PHE A 3 24.26 67.63 -7.67
N ILE A 4 25.13 67.10 -8.54
CA ILE A 4 26.62 67.15 -8.63
C ILE A 4 27.38 66.45 -7.47
N GLY A 5 28.28 65.52 -7.82
CA GLY A 5 29.52 65.28 -7.07
C GLY A 5 30.18 63.91 -7.25
N GLY A 6 31.20 63.80 -8.11
CA GLY A 6 32.10 62.64 -8.17
C GLY A 6 33.11 62.70 -9.31
N LEU A 7 34.27 63.30 -9.04
CA LEU A 7 35.41 63.59 -9.94
C LEU A 7 35.97 62.37 -10.70
N CYS A 8 36.23 62.55 -12.01
CA CYS A 8 37.17 61.74 -12.79
C CYS A 8 38.42 62.57 -13.12
N ILE A 9 39.59 62.02 -12.80
CA ILE A 9 40.92 62.58 -13.11
C ILE A 9 41.27 62.26 -14.57
N GLN A 10 41.71 63.26 -15.32
CA GLN A 10 42.24 63.13 -16.67
C GLN A 10 43.65 62.55 -16.65
N GLY A 11 43.86 61.46 -17.40
CA GLY A 11 45.16 61.03 -17.88
C GLY A 11 45.06 60.87 -19.40
N HIS A 12 45.74 61.76 -20.13
CA HIS A 12 45.97 61.61 -21.57
C HIS A 12 46.98 60.47 -21.78
N ASP A 13 46.63 59.43 -22.54
CA ASP A 13 47.59 58.84 -23.47
C ASP A 13 46.94 58.00 -24.59
N ARG A 14 47.74 57.79 -25.62
CA ARG A 14 47.41 57.62 -27.04
C ARG A 14 46.74 56.31 -27.45
N ALA A 15 45.89 56.44 -28.47
CA ALA A 15 45.59 55.51 -29.57
C ALA A 15 45.96 54.01 -29.44
N SER A 16 44.94 53.16 -29.39
CA SER A 16 44.93 51.87 -30.09
C SER A 16 43.50 51.38 -30.31
N SER A 17 43.12 51.20 -31.57
CA SER A 17 41.87 50.62 -32.02
C SER A 17 41.79 49.13 -31.68
N GLN A 18 40.89 48.72 -30.78
CA GLN A 18 40.39 47.35 -30.72
C GLN A 18 38.89 47.37 -30.44
N SER A 19 38.13 46.73 -31.33
CA SER A 19 36.69 46.59 -31.21
C SER A 19 36.33 45.73 -30.01
N SER A 20 35.76 46.33 -28.96
CA SER A 20 35.10 45.60 -27.90
C SER A 20 33.73 45.13 -28.41
N ARG A 21 33.67 43.92 -28.97
CA ARG A 21 32.41 43.19 -29.11
C ARG A 21 31.88 42.96 -27.70
N SER A 22 30.79 43.63 -27.34
CA SER A 22 30.02 43.29 -26.14
C SER A 22 29.47 41.89 -26.34
N VAL A 23 30.08 40.90 -25.68
CA VAL A 23 29.47 39.59 -25.52
C VAL A 23 28.32 39.80 -24.54
N CYS A 24 27.13 40.07 -25.06
CA CYS A 24 25.90 39.84 -24.33
C CYS A 24 25.88 38.35 -24.02
N ARG A 25 26.27 37.97 -22.80
CA ARG A 25 25.93 36.67 -22.24
C ARG A 25 24.41 36.63 -22.19
N SER A 26 23.81 35.99 -23.20
CA SER A 26 22.45 35.49 -23.13
C SER A 26 22.31 34.76 -21.81
N ALA A 27 21.51 35.31 -20.90
CA ALA A 27 21.05 34.57 -19.74
C ALA A 27 20.39 33.32 -20.30
N GLU A 28 20.98 32.15 -20.05
CA GLU A 28 20.32 30.88 -20.28
C GLU A 28 19.02 30.94 -19.48
N VAL A 29 17.90 31.07 -20.19
CA VAL A 29 16.58 30.86 -19.62
C VAL A 29 16.59 29.38 -19.24
N ARG A 30 16.91 29.07 -17.98
CA ARG A 30 16.68 27.73 -17.44
C ARG A 30 15.18 27.52 -17.51
N GLU A 31 14.73 26.73 -18.49
CA GLU A 31 13.35 26.28 -18.56
C GLU A 31 12.98 25.67 -17.20
N LYS A 32 11.87 26.14 -16.61
CA LYS A 32 11.38 25.60 -15.34
C LYS A 32 11.19 24.08 -15.54
N PRO A 33 11.83 23.22 -14.73
CA PRO A 33 11.64 21.79 -14.85
C PRO A 33 10.15 21.46 -14.65
N VAL A 34 9.62 20.59 -15.52
CA VAL A 34 8.23 20.12 -15.43
C VAL A 34 8.04 19.45 -14.07
N SER A 35 6.94 19.79 -13.42
CA SER A 35 6.61 19.30 -12.08
C SER A 35 5.34 18.45 -12.07
N VAL A 36 5.30 17.45 -11.18
CA VAL A 36 4.13 16.61 -10.93
C VAL A 36 3.81 16.56 -9.45
N SER A 37 2.55 16.36 -9.11
CA SER A 37 2.12 15.81 -7.83
C SER A 37 1.37 14.50 -8.10
N LEU A 38 1.34 13.61 -7.12
CA LEU A 38 0.66 12.32 -7.22
C LEU A 38 -0.26 12.11 -6.03
N VAL A 39 -1.51 11.72 -6.31
CA VAL A 39 -2.51 11.31 -5.34
C VAL A 39 -2.55 9.77 -5.31
N PRO A 40 -1.97 9.11 -4.30
CA PRO A 40 -1.97 7.67 -4.21
C PRO A 40 -3.27 7.19 -3.55
N LEU A 41 -4.00 6.27 -4.21
CA LEU A 41 -5.20 5.66 -3.65
C LEU A 41 -5.11 4.14 -3.64
N GLY A 42 -5.96 3.50 -2.85
CA GLY A 42 -6.13 2.05 -2.85
C GLY A 42 -5.21 1.33 -1.88
N CYS A 43 -4.51 0.30 -2.37
CA CYS A 43 -3.85 -0.69 -1.51
C CYS A 43 -2.33 -0.59 -1.54
N PRO A 44 -1.61 -1.26 -0.62
CA PRO A 44 -0.14 -1.27 -0.58
C PRO A 44 0.56 -1.59 -1.90
N LYS A 45 -0.04 -2.45 -2.74
CA LYS A 45 0.48 -2.77 -4.09
C LYS A 45 0.44 -1.55 -5.01
N ASN A 46 -0.62 -0.77 -4.93
CA ASN A 46 -0.78 0.47 -5.68
C ASN A 46 0.15 1.58 -5.14
N THR A 47 0.42 1.58 -3.83
CA THR A 47 1.44 2.45 -3.22
C THR A 47 2.82 2.15 -3.81
N VAL A 48 3.23 0.87 -3.89
CA VAL A 48 4.51 0.50 -4.54
C VAL A 48 4.54 0.94 -6.00
N ASP A 49 3.46 0.75 -6.76
CA ASP A 49 3.37 1.25 -8.14
C ASP A 49 3.57 2.79 -8.20
N ALA A 50 2.97 3.54 -7.29
CA ALA A 50 3.15 4.99 -7.19
C ALA A 50 4.59 5.38 -6.85
N GLU A 51 5.21 4.73 -5.86
CA GLU A 51 6.60 5.00 -5.47
C GLU A 51 7.56 4.77 -6.64
N VAL A 52 7.35 3.69 -7.42
CA VAL A 52 8.15 3.37 -8.60
C VAL A 52 7.92 4.40 -9.71
N MET A 53 6.66 4.77 -9.99
CA MET A 53 6.35 5.82 -10.97
C MET A 53 7.04 7.15 -10.61
N LEU A 54 6.98 7.56 -9.35
CA LEU A 54 7.63 8.80 -8.90
C LEU A 54 9.15 8.73 -9.04
N GLY A 55 9.76 7.61 -8.63
CA GLY A 55 11.21 7.41 -8.80
C GLY A 55 11.65 7.46 -10.27
N ASP A 56 10.89 6.85 -11.17
CA ASP A 56 11.16 6.90 -12.62
C ASP A 56 11.03 8.32 -13.18
N LEU A 57 10.05 9.11 -12.71
CA LEU A 57 9.86 10.50 -13.13
C LEU A 57 11.01 11.39 -12.63
N GLU A 58 11.46 11.21 -11.39
CA GLU A 58 12.63 11.93 -10.84
C GLU A 58 13.91 11.62 -11.61
N GLN A 59 14.15 10.35 -11.95
CA GLN A 59 15.30 9.94 -12.77
C GLN A 59 15.27 10.56 -14.17
N GLN A 60 14.08 10.87 -14.68
CA GLN A 60 13.91 11.60 -15.94
C GLN A 60 14.06 13.12 -15.76
N GLY A 61 14.26 13.64 -14.55
CA GLY A 61 14.40 15.08 -14.27
C GLY A 61 13.06 15.82 -14.21
N ILE A 62 11.97 15.12 -13.89
CA ILE A 62 10.67 15.72 -13.56
C ILE A 62 10.64 15.94 -12.04
N SER A 63 10.25 17.14 -11.60
CA SER A 63 10.21 17.48 -10.17
C SER A 63 8.92 16.92 -9.53
N VAL A 64 9.04 16.20 -8.42
CA VAL A 64 7.88 15.74 -7.64
C VAL A 64 7.61 16.74 -6.52
N LEU A 65 6.38 17.26 -6.46
CA LEU A 65 5.90 18.20 -5.45
C LEU A 65 4.83 17.52 -4.61
N ASP A 66 4.78 17.86 -3.33
CA ASP A 66 3.76 17.32 -2.41
C ASP A 66 2.43 18.09 -2.56
N ASP A 67 2.48 19.38 -2.91
CA ASP A 67 1.29 20.21 -3.15
C ASP A 67 0.78 20.08 -4.60
N GLU A 68 -0.41 19.51 -4.75
CA GLU A 68 -1.13 19.33 -6.01
C GLU A 68 -1.38 20.65 -6.75
N SER A 69 -1.68 21.73 -6.02
CA SER A 69 -2.04 23.02 -6.61
C SER A 69 -0.87 23.75 -7.26
N SER A 70 0.36 23.37 -6.88
CA SER A 70 1.62 23.94 -7.38
C SER A 70 2.25 23.15 -8.54
N ALA A 71 1.77 21.94 -8.82
CA ALA A 71 2.31 21.06 -9.85
C ALA A 71 1.84 21.42 -11.27
N ASP A 72 2.65 21.16 -12.29
CA ASP A 72 2.21 21.32 -13.69
C ASP A 72 1.23 20.21 -14.10
N VAL A 73 1.36 18.99 -13.56
CA VAL A 73 0.47 17.86 -13.84
C VAL A 73 0.15 17.11 -12.54
N ILE A 74 -1.13 16.81 -12.32
CA ILE A 74 -1.57 15.98 -11.20
C ILE A 74 -1.78 14.55 -11.71
N ILE A 75 -1.14 13.57 -11.06
CA ILE A 75 -1.30 12.15 -11.35
C ILE A 75 -2.21 11.55 -10.28
N VAL A 76 -3.36 11.01 -10.68
CA VAL A 76 -4.26 10.31 -9.75
C VAL A 76 -4.06 8.81 -9.94
N ASN A 77 -3.45 8.15 -8.94
CA ASN A 77 -3.18 6.71 -9.00
C ASN A 77 -4.32 5.92 -8.35
N THR A 78 -5.26 5.49 -9.19
CA THR A 78 -6.58 5.01 -8.78
C THR A 78 -6.63 3.54 -8.33
N CYS A 79 -7.65 3.22 -7.53
CA CYS A 79 -8.06 1.86 -7.21
C CYS A 79 -9.29 1.45 -8.02
N GLY A 80 -9.39 0.18 -8.41
CA GLY A 80 -10.48 -0.33 -9.26
C GLY A 80 -11.07 -1.65 -8.77
N PHE A 81 -10.89 -1.97 -7.48
CA PHE A 81 -11.17 -3.29 -6.94
C PHE A 81 -12.56 -3.44 -6.30
N ILE A 82 -12.97 -2.50 -5.44
CA ILE A 82 -14.28 -2.49 -4.79
C ILE A 82 -14.99 -1.17 -5.05
N GLU A 83 -16.32 -1.15 -5.00
CA GLU A 83 -17.13 0.01 -5.39
C GLU A 83 -16.78 1.30 -4.62
N ASP A 84 -16.60 1.21 -3.30
CA ASP A 84 -16.20 2.36 -2.48
C ASP A 84 -14.86 2.97 -2.93
N ALA A 85 -13.88 2.11 -3.28
CA ALA A 85 -12.58 2.56 -3.74
C ALA A 85 -12.62 3.11 -5.18
N LYS A 86 -13.57 2.64 -6.02
CA LYS A 86 -13.82 3.25 -7.34
C LYS A 86 -14.40 4.65 -7.14
N ARG A 87 -15.40 4.81 -6.27
CA ARG A 87 -16.01 6.10 -5.96
C ARG A 87 -14.98 7.10 -5.44
N GLU A 88 -14.18 6.71 -4.45
CA GLU A 88 -13.07 7.53 -3.93
C GLU A 88 -12.10 7.95 -5.05
N SER A 89 -11.79 7.02 -5.97
CA SER A 89 -10.94 7.32 -7.12
C SER A 89 -11.56 8.34 -8.08
N ILE A 90 -12.86 8.26 -8.35
CA ILE A 90 -13.58 9.24 -9.19
C ILE A 90 -13.61 10.61 -8.50
N GLU A 91 -13.91 10.66 -7.21
CA GLU A 91 -13.92 11.90 -6.42
C GLU A 91 -12.55 12.60 -6.45
N ALA A 92 -11.45 11.85 -6.30
CA ALA A 92 -10.10 12.40 -6.40
C ALA A 92 -9.75 12.91 -7.82
N ILE A 93 -10.23 12.24 -8.87
CA ILE A 93 -10.06 12.73 -10.25
C ILE A 93 -10.78 14.06 -10.45
N LEU A 94 -12.01 14.18 -9.95
CA LEU A 94 -12.79 15.41 -10.04
C LEU A 94 -12.13 16.55 -9.26
N ALA A 95 -11.63 16.28 -8.05
CA ALA A 95 -10.88 17.26 -7.26
C ALA A 95 -9.62 17.77 -8.01
N ALA A 96 -8.85 16.85 -8.61
CA ALA A 96 -7.69 17.21 -9.44
C ALA A 96 -8.09 18.03 -10.68
N ALA A 97 -9.25 17.72 -11.29
CA ALA A 97 -9.78 18.47 -12.41
C ALA A 97 -10.21 19.90 -12.01
N GLU A 98 -10.79 20.09 -10.83
CA GLU A 98 -11.11 21.41 -10.28
C GLU A 98 -9.85 22.27 -10.09
N LEU A 99 -8.77 21.67 -9.57
CA LEU A 99 -7.46 22.34 -9.47
C LEU A 99 -6.95 22.76 -10.86
N LYS A 100 -7.02 21.90 -11.87
CA LYS A 100 -6.68 22.27 -13.26
C LYS A 100 -7.51 23.47 -13.77
N GLN A 101 -8.76 23.63 -13.33
CA GLN A 101 -9.60 24.76 -13.75
C GLN A 101 -9.22 26.07 -13.05
N GLY A 102 -8.98 26.03 -11.73
CA GLY A 102 -8.78 27.22 -10.88
C GLY A 102 -7.34 27.58 -10.50
N SER A 103 -6.41 26.62 -10.51
CA SER A 103 -5.00 26.76 -10.10
C SER A 103 -4.01 26.61 -11.26
N GLY A 104 -2.71 26.65 -10.96
CA GLY A 104 -1.62 26.61 -11.95
C GLY A 104 -1.40 25.26 -12.64
N ALA A 105 -2.13 24.21 -12.24
CA ALA A 105 -2.04 22.88 -12.85
C ALA A 105 -2.50 22.89 -14.31
N LYS A 106 -1.71 22.25 -15.17
CA LYS A 106 -1.91 22.25 -16.63
C LYS A 106 -2.53 20.95 -17.14
N GLY A 107 -2.54 19.89 -16.35
CA GLY A 107 -3.25 18.67 -16.71
C GLY A 107 -3.43 17.64 -15.60
N VAL A 108 -4.28 16.66 -15.88
CA VAL A 108 -4.61 15.53 -15.01
C VAL A 108 -4.34 14.23 -15.75
N VAL A 109 -3.59 13.32 -15.13
CA VAL A 109 -3.29 11.98 -15.64
C VAL A 109 -3.84 10.94 -14.67
N VAL A 110 -4.61 10.00 -15.19
CA VAL A 110 -5.20 8.91 -14.39
C VAL A 110 -4.40 7.63 -14.63
N THR A 111 -3.89 7.05 -13.55
CA THR A 111 -3.15 5.77 -13.54
C THR A 111 -3.81 4.79 -12.57
N GLY A 112 -3.20 3.63 -12.32
CA GLY A 112 -3.67 2.62 -11.37
C GLY A 112 -4.64 1.59 -11.93
N CYS A 113 -5.29 0.86 -11.03
CA CYS A 113 -6.15 -0.27 -11.37
C CYS A 113 -7.42 0.15 -12.13
N LEU A 114 -8.04 1.28 -11.77
CA LEU A 114 -9.24 1.78 -12.45
C LEU A 114 -8.89 2.16 -13.89
N ALA A 115 -7.76 2.86 -14.08
CA ALA A 115 -7.23 3.20 -15.40
C ALA A 115 -6.97 1.95 -16.25
N GLN A 116 -6.44 0.87 -15.67
CA GLN A 116 -6.20 -0.37 -16.42
C GLN A 116 -7.50 -1.06 -16.86
N ARG A 117 -8.55 -1.01 -16.03
CA ARG A 117 -9.80 -1.78 -16.24
C ARG A 117 -10.87 -1.02 -17.03
N TYR A 118 -11.01 0.28 -16.78
CA TYR A 118 -12.12 1.12 -17.27
C TYR A 118 -11.64 2.29 -18.12
N ALA A 119 -10.50 2.18 -18.80
CA ALA A 119 -9.90 3.34 -19.48
C ALA A 119 -10.79 4.06 -20.49
N SER A 120 -11.49 3.30 -21.35
CA SER A 120 -12.36 3.88 -22.36
C SER A 120 -13.50 4.65 -21.71
N GLN A 121 -14.11 4.08 -20.67
CA GLN A 121 -15.19 4.72 -19.92
C GLN A 121 -14.69 5.96 -19.20
N LEU A 122 -13.55 5.89 -18.51
CA LEU A 122 -12.93 7.06 -17.85
C LEU A 122 -12.64 8.19 -18.84
N ALA A 123 -12.15 7.88 -20.04
CA ALA A 123 -11.85 8.89 -21.06
C ALA A 123 -13.11 9.47 -21.73
N GLU A 124 -14.21 8.72 -21.76
CA GLU A 124 -15.50 9.17 -22.31
C GLU A 124 -16.31 10.00 -21.30
N GLU A 125 -16.36 9.54 -20.05
CA GLU A 125 -17.18 10.13 -18.98
C GLU A 125 -16.47 11.28 -18.24
N LEU A 126 -15.13 11.33 -18.26
CA LEU A 126 -14.33 12.38 -17.60
C LEU A 126 -13.47 13.16 -18.60
N PRO A 127 -14.05 14.04 -19.43
CA PRO A 127 -13.33 14.79 -20.47
C PRO A 127 -12.26 15.74 -19.91
N GLU A 128 -12.27 16.02 -18.60
CA GLU A 128 -11.28 16.84 -17.91
C GLU A 128 -9.90 16.16 -17.82
N VAL A 129 -9.87 14.83 -17.93
CA VAL A 129 -8.64 14.01 -17.88
C VAL A 129 -7.85 14.16 -19.19
N ASP A 130 -6.55 14.47 -19.11
CA ASP A 130 -5.71 14.62 -20.30
C ASP A 130 -5.15 13.28 -20.79
N ALA A 131 -4.92 12.33 -19.87
CA ALA A 131 -4.47 10.99 -20.20
C ALA A 131 -4.96 9.94 -19.21
N VAL A 132 -5.34 8.77 -19.73
CA VAL A 132 -5.57 7.54 -18.97
C VAL A 132 -4.49 6.54 -19.34
N VAL A 133 -3.71 6.08 -18.36
CA VAL A 133 -2.50 5.28 -18.56
C VAL A 133 -2.54 4.00 -17.72
N GLY A 134 -2.55 2.85 -18.40
CA GLY A 134 -2.42 1.52 -17.78
C GLY A 134 -0.97 1.15 -17.45
N PHE A 135 -0.77 -0.04 -16.87
CA PHE A 135 0.52 -0.45 -16.28
C PHE A 135 1.70 -0.41 -17.27
N GLU A 136 1.52 -0.87 -18.51
CA GLU A 136 2.57 -0.86 -19.54
C GLU A 136 3.02 0.56 -19.93
N GLY A 137 2.11 1.54 -19.84
CA GLY A 137 2.36 2.92 -20.17
C GLY A 137 3.18 3.69 -19.13
N TYR A 138 3.45 3.10 -17.95
CA TYR A 138 4.23 3.77 -16.90
C TYR A 138 5.66 4.09 -17.36
N LYS A 139 6.23 3.28 -18.24
CA LYS A 139 7.57 3.52 -18.81
C LYS A 139 7.64 4.79 -19.66
N SER A 140 6.55 5.15 -20.33
CA SER A 140 6.45 6.34 -21.20
C SER A 140 5.83 7.55 -20.48
N LEU A 141 5.54 7.44 -19.18
CA LEU A 141 4.77 8.43 -18.42
C LEU A 141 5.44 9.81 -18.40
N GLY A 142 6.76 9.89 -18.25
CA GLY A 142 7.45 11.18 -18.22
C GLY A 142 7.38 11.95 -19.54
N GLU A 143 7.42 11.26 -20.69
CA GLU A 143 7.19 11.92 -21.99
C GLU A 143 5.77 12.48 -22.10
N LYS A 144 4.77 11.74 -21.59
CA LYS A 144 3.37 12.17 -21.59
C LYS A 144 3.17 13.39 -20.71
N VAL A 145 3.69 13.34 -19.48
CA VAL A 145 3.66 14.45 -18.52
C VAL A 145 4.25 15.72 -19.15
N ARG A 146 5.42 15.64 -19.80
CA ARG A 146 6.01 16.80 -20.50
C ARG A 146 5.13 17.32 -21.61
N LYS A 147 4.59 16.43 -22.46
CA LYS A 147 3.68 16.82 -23.55
C LYS A 147 2.43 17.53 -23.00
N ILE A 148 1.87 17.07 -21.88
CA ILE A 148 0.70 17.70 -21.25
C ILE A 148 1.08 19.06 -20.65
N ALA A 149 2.17 19.12 -19.88
CA ALA A 149 2.65 20.35 -19.27
C ALA A 149 2.99 21.46 -20.28
N LEU A 150 3.49 21.08 -21.47
CA LEU A 150 3.83 22.03 -22.55
C LEU A 150 2.62 22.47 -23.38
N ASN A 151 1.68 21.56 -23.66
CA ASN A 151 0.57 21.85 -24.57
C ASN A 151 -0.64 22.52 -23.88
N GLY A 152 -0.73 22.47 -22.55
CA GLY A 152 -1.80 23.10 -21.77
C GLY A 152 -3.22 22.69 -22.19
N LYS A 153 -4.23 23.45 -21.73
CA LYS A 153 -5.69 23.22 -21.86
C LYS A 153 -6.26 23.10 -23.29
N LYS A 154 -5.43 22.90 -24.33
CA LYS A 154 -5.82 22.88 -25.76
C LYS A 154 -6.28 21.53 -26.29
N ARG A 155 -6.49 20.52 -25.43
CA ARG A 155 -6.89 19.19 -25.88
C ARG A 155 -8.41 19.02 -25.84
N SER A 156 -8.96 18.50 -26.94
CA SER A 156 -10.39 18.15 -27.06
C SER A 156 -10.72 16.74 -26.56
N SER A 157 -9.70 15.89 -26.33
CA SER A 157 -9.89 14.51 -25.86
C SER A 157 -8.65 13.95 -25.14
N SER A 158 -8.91 13.05 -24.18
CA SER A 158 -7.91 12.32 -23.42
C SER A 158 -7.10 11.38 -24.32
N THR A 159 -5.80 11.24 -24.09
CA THR A 159 -5.07 10.08 -24.63
C THR A 159 -5.33 8.85 -23.78
N VAL A 160 -5.77 7.76 -24.40
CA VAL A 160 -5.85 6.46 -23.74
C VAL A 160 -4.65 5.61 -24.17
N GLU A 161 -3.86 5.16 -23.20
CA GLU A 161 -2.81 4.17 -23.42
C GLU A 161 -2.95 3.06 -22.37
N VAL A 162 -3.68 2.02 -22.76
CA VAL A 162 -3.78 0.78 -21.99
C VAL A 162 -3.06 -0.30 -22.75
N GLY A 163 -2.04 -0.86 -22.09
CA GLY A 163 -1.31 -2.00 -22.59
C GLY A 163 -1.70 -3.28 -21.87
N LYS A 164 -0.78 -4.24 -21.88
CA LYS A 164 -0.96 -5.51 -21.20
C LYS A 164 -0.98 -5.32 -19.68
N ALA A 165 -1.86 -6.06 -19.01
CA ALA A 165 -1.85 -6.25 -17.57
C ALA A 165 -0.50 -6.78 -17.04
N THR A 166 0.19 -7.56 -17.87
CA THR A 166 1.44 -8.23 -17.51
C THR A 166 2.64 -7.41 -17.98
N VAL A 167 3.19 -6.63 -17.06
CA VAL A 167 4.44 -5.90 -17.25
C VAL A 167 5.60 -6.65 -16.59
N PRO A 168 6.81 -6.66 -17.18
CA PRO A 168 7.99 -7.17 -16.51
C PRO A 168 8.27 -6.37 -15.22
N PHE A 169 8.69 -7.06 -14.16
CA PHE A 169 9.17 -6.40 -12.95
C PHE A 169 10.30 -5.43 -13.30
N ARG A 170 10.11 -4.17 -12.93
CA ARG A 170 11.16 -3.15 -12.99
C ARG A 170 11.95 -3.20 -11.68
N PRO A 171 13.22 -2.76 -11.68
CA PRO A 171 13.92 -2.39 -10.47
C PRO A 171 13.08 -1.46 -9.58
N GLU A 172 12.64 -1.94 -8.42
CA GLU A 172 11.84 -1.12 -7.50
C GLU A 172 12.70 -0.39 -6.46
N TRP A 173 13.99 -0.71 -6.33
CA TRP A 173 14.88 -0.10 -5.34
C TRP A 173 15.21 1.39 -5.59
N GLY A 174 14.94 1.89 -6.81
CA GLY A 174 15.06 3.30 -7.20
C GLY A 174 13.82 4.14 -6.92
N ARG A 175 12.81 3.58 -6.23
CA ARG A 175 11.52 4.22 -5.97
C ARG A 175 11.60 5.40 -4.97
N ARG A 176 10.74 6.42 -5.15
CA ARG A 176 10.54 7.52 -4.19
C ARG A 176 9.51 7.07 -3.16
N ARG A 177 9.95 6.80 -1.93
CA ARG A 177 9.04 6.30 -0.88
C ARG A 177 8.03 7.35 -0.43
N LEU A 178 6.79 6.92 -0.35
CA LEU A 178 5.65 7.67 0.18
C LEU A 178 5.40 7.31 1.65
N ALA A 179 5.68 6.06 2.03
CA ALA A 179 5.58 5.60 3.42
C ALA A 179 6.71 6.17 4.32
N PRO A 180 6.49 6.23 5.64
CA PRO A 180 7.52 6.60 6.62
C PRO A 180 8.81 5.77 6.48
N LYS A 181 9.95 6.35 6.86
CA LYS A 181 11.26 5.77 6.52
C LYS A 181 11.51 4.39 7.15
N HIS A 182 10.94 4.12 8.29
CA HIS A 182 11.19 2.92 9.08
C HIS A 182 10.38 1.70 8.64
N THR A 183 9.36 1.88 7.81
CA THR A 183 8.54 0.77 7.29
C THR A 183 8.50 0.79 5.76
N ALA A 184 8.39 -0.37 5.14
CA ALA A 184 8.30 -0.48 3.69
C ALA A 184 7.43 -1.66 3.26
N TYR A 185 6.48 -1.39 2.37
CA TYR A 185 5.83 -2.43 1.60
C TYR A 185 6.79 -2.95 0.53
N MET A 186 7.04 -4.25 0.49
CA MET A 186 7.92 -4.89 -0.49
C MET A 186 7.14 -5.89 -1.30
N ARG A 187 6.98 -5.60 -2.60
CA ARG A 187 6.25 -6.47 -3.52
C ARG A 187 7.13 -7.65 -3.93
N VAL A 188 6.73 -8.85 -3.54
CA VAL A 188 7.46 -10.09 -3.87
C VAL A 188 6.87 -10.82 -5.09
N ALA A 189 5.60 -10.59 -5.41
CA ALA A 189 4.92 -11.16 -6.57
C ALA A 189 3.80 -10.23 -7.05
N GLU A 190 3.31 -10.48 -8.26
CA GLU A 190 2.16 -9.77 -8.83
C GLU A 190 1.22 -10.75 -9.53
N GLY A 191 -0.06 -10.42 -9.57
CA GLY A 191 -1.08 -11.21 -10.24
C GLY A 191 -1.48 -12.43 -9.43
N CYS A 192 -2.49 -13.16 -9.92
CA CYS A 192 -3.09 -14.24 -9.16
C CYS A 192 -3.66 -15.30 -10.11
N ASP A 193 -3.41 -16.58 -9.79
CA ASP A 193 -3.94 -17.73 -10.54
C ASP A 193 -5.20 -18.34 -9.91
N HIS A 194 -5.67 -17.78 -8.80
CA HIS A 194 -6.91 -18.22 -8.17
C HIS A 194 -8.12 -17.83 -9.01
N ALA A 195 -9.06 -18.76 -9.15
CA ALA A 195 -10.33 -18.54 -9.81
C ALA A 195 -11.47 -18.20 -8.82
N CYS A 196 -11.17 -17.37 -7.80
CA CYS A 196 -12.17 -16.90 -6.84
C CYS A 196 -13.32 -16.21 -7.59
N SER A 197 -14.55 -16.66 -7.40
CA SER A 197 -15.67 -16.22 -8.25
C SER A 197 -16.04 -14.74 -8.10
N PHE A 198 -15.65 -14.09 -7.00
CA PHE A 198 -15.85 -12.65 -6.75
C PHE A 198 -14.67 -11.77 -7.19
N CYS A 199 -13.54 -12.36 -7.58
CA CYS A 199 -12.30 -11.60 -7.74
C CYS A 199 -12.03 -11.26 -9.21
N ALA A 200 -11.95 -9.97 -9.52
CA ALA A 200 -11.62 -9.49 -10.87
C ALA A 200 -10.10 -9.38 -11.14
N ILE A 201 -9.25 -9.52 -10.11
CA ILE A 201 -7.79 -9.30 -10.17
C ILE A 201 -7.12 -10.00 -11.36
N PRO A 202 -7.38 -11.30 -11.65
CA PRO A 202 -6.70 -11.99 -12.74
C PRO A 202 -6.94 -11.35 -14.12
N SER A 203 -8.05 -10.62 -14.29
CA SER A 203 -8.40 -9.98 -15.56
C SER A 203 -7.55 -8.74 -15.88
N PHE A 204 -7.08 -8.00 -14.86
CA PHE A 204 -6.37 -6.73 -15.06
C PHE A 204 -4.98 -6.66 -14.44
N ARG A 205 -4.64 -7.51 -13.45
CA ARG A 205 -3.26 -7.70 -12.94
C ARG A 205 -2.57 -8.92 -13.56
N GLY A 206 -3.34 -9.77 -14.25
CA GLY A 206 -2.83 -10.95 -14.95
C GLY A 206 -2.53 -12.14 -14.02
N LYS A 207 -1.90 -13.16 -14.62
CA LYS A 207 -1.48 -14.39 -13.93
C LYS A 207 -0.39 -14.15 -12.90
N PHE A 208 -0.31 -15.06 -11.93
CA PHE A 208 0.71 -15.04 -10.89
C PHE A 208 2.12 -15.04 -11.49
N ARG A 209 2.98 -14.17 -10.95
CA ARG A 209 4.40 -14.06 -11.30
C ARG A 209 5.20 -13.66 -10.07
N SER A 210 6.26 -14.39 -9.76
CA SER A 210 7.19 -14.00 -8.72
C SER A 210 8.20 -12.99 -9.24
N LYS A 211 8.52 -11.99 -8.41
CA LYS A 211 9.67 -11.12 -8.61
C LYS A 211 10.95 -11.93 -8.46
N GLN A 212 11.94 -11.69 -9.31
CA GLN A 212 13.17 -12.48 -9.30
C GLN A 212 13.88 -12.34 -7.96
N TRP A 213 14.44 -13.45 -7.46
CA TRP A 213 15.08 -13.53 -6.15
C TRP A 213 16.06 -12.38 -5.89
N ASP A 214 17.02 -12.19 -6.80
CA ASP A 214 18.07 -11.18 -6.64
C ASP A 214 17.50 -9.76 -6.58
N GLN A 215 16.39 -9.49 -7.27
CA GLN A 215 15.71 -8.19 -7.22
C GLN A 215 15.02 -7.95 -5.87
N VAL A 216 14.44 -8.99 -5.26
CA VAL A 216 13.80 -8.89 -3.94
C VAL A 216 14.85 -8.66 -2.86
N VAL A 217 15.94 -9.43 -2.89
CA VAL A 217 17.03 -9.31 -1.90
C VAL A 217 17.74 -7.96 -2.02
N GLU A 218 18.05 -7.51 -3.24
CA GLU A 218 18.70 -6.20 -3.45
C GLU A 218 17.80 -5.05 -3.01
N GLU A 219 16.50 -5.12 -3.31
CA GLU A 219 15.55 -4.14 -2.80
C GLU A 219 15.50 -4.11 -1.27
N ALA A 220 15.44 -5.28 -0.61
CA ALA A 220 15.42 -5.36 0.84
C ALA A 220 16.69 -4.75 1.47
N ARG A 221 17.87 -5.04 0.92
CA ARG A 221 19.15 -4.46 1.38
C ARG A 221 19.17 -2.94 1.21
N LEU A 222 18.68 -2.43 0.08
CA LEU A 222 18.61 -0.99 -0.17
C LEU A 222 17.57 -0.29 0.72
N LEU A 223 16.42 -0.90 0.97
CA LEU A 223 15.42 -0.40 1.92
C LEU A 223 16.00 -0.32 3.34
N ALA A 224 16.68 -1.37 3.79
CA ALA A 224 17.37 -1.39 5.08
C ALA A 224 18.44 -0.27 5.17
N SER A 225 19.26 -0.10 4.14
CA SER A 225 20.27 0.97 4.08
C SER A 225 19.68 2.38 4.13
N LYS A 226 18.41 2.53 3.74
CA LYS A 226 17.64 3.79 3.78
C LYS A 226 16.83 3.95 5.07
N GLY A 227 17.06 3.08 6.06
CA GLY A 227 16.48 3.17 7.41
C GLY A 227 15.20 2.37 7.62
N ALA A 228 14.81 1.49 6.70
CA ALA A 228 13.69 0.57 6.96
C ALA A 228 14.09 -0.46 8.02
N VAL A 229 13.24 -0.65 9.02
CA VAL A 229 13.36 -1.69 10.05
C VAL A 229 12.23 -2.72 9.96
N GLU A 230 11.10 -2.36 9.33
CA GLU A 230 9.97 -3.26 9.03
C GLU A 230 9.81 -3.46 7.51
N LEU A 231 9.78 -4.72 7.08
CA LEU A 231 9.42 -5.13 5.72
C LEU A 231 8.05 -5.80 5.73
N ASN A 232 7.09 -5.20 5.04
CA ASN A 232 5.75 -5.75 4.84
C ASN A 232 5.71 -6.44 3.47
N LEU A 233 5.84 -7.77 3.44
CA LEU A 233 5.83 -8.55 2.20
C LEU A 233 4.41 -8.60 1.65
N ILE A 234 4.25 -8.13 0.42
CA ILE A 234 2.96 -8.03 -0.24
C ILE A 234 2.96 -8.69 -1.62
N ALA A 235 1.81 -9.24 -1.96
CA ALA A 235 1.39 -9.63 -3.30
C ALA A 235 -0.15 -9.69 -3.32
N GLU A 236 -0.74 -10.14 -4.43
CA GLU A 236 -2.11 -10.66 -4.45
C GLU A 236 -2.20 -12.00 -3.70
N ASP A 237 -1.12 -12.79 -3.72
CA ASP A 237 -0.95 -14.01 -2.94
C ASP A 237 0.53 -14.21 -2.56
N THR A 238 0.89 -13.85 -1.33
CA THR A 238 2.30 -13.75 -0.91
C THR A 238 2.94 -15.12 -0.70
N ASN A 239 2.21 -16.09 -0.15
CA ASN A 239 2.77 -17.41 0.18
C ASN A 239 2.90 -18.36 -1.01
N GLN A 240 2.58 -17.91 -2.23
CA GLN A 240 2.94 -18.58 -3.48
C GLN A 240 4.34 -18.23 -4.00
N TYR A 241 5.05 -17.28 -3.39
CA TYR A 241 6.33 -16.79 -3.91
C TYR A 241 7.32 -17.92 -4.25
N GLY A 242 7.84 -17.88 -5.47
CA GLY A 242 8.82 -18.81 -6.03
C GLY A 242 8.24 -20.08 -6.67
N ILE A 243 6.92 -20.33 -6.60
CA ILE A 243 6.31 -21.54 -7.19
C ILE A 243 6.46 -21.62 -8.72
N ASP A 244 6.56 -20.46 -9.38
CA ASP A 244 6.69 -20.30 -10.83
C ASP A 244 8.14 -20.26 -11.32
N PHE A 245 9.13 -20.34 -10.42
CA PHE A 245 10.53 -20.39 -10.82
C PHE A 245 10.88 -21.70 -11.54
N LYS A 246 11.58 -21.58 -12.67
CA LYS A 246 12.01 -22.72 -13.48
C LYS A 246 13.42 -23.13 -13.10
N GLY A 247 13.58 -24.35 -12.59
CA GLY A 247 14.90 -24.88 -12.20
C GLY A 247 15.44 -24.32 -10.88
N ASP A 248 14.63 -23.56 -10.15
CA ASP A 248 14.96 -23.01 -8.83
C ASP A 248 13.89 -23.44 -7.82
N SER A 249 14.35 -24.05 -6.73
CA SER A 249 13.53 -24.60 -5.66
C SER A 249 13.28 -23.61 -4.52
N ARG A 250 13.89 -22.42 -4.53
CA ARG A 250 13.69 -21.41 -3.49
C ARG A 250 12.22 -20.98 -3.44
N ARG A 251 11.68 -20.85 -2.22
CA ARG A 251 10.31 -20.45 -1.92
C ARG A 251 10.30 -19.31 -0.90
N LEU A 252 9.10 -18.87 -0.51
CA LEU A 252 8.94 -17.86 0.53
C LEU A 252 9.69 -18.21 1.83
N SER A 253 9.69 -19.48 2.25
CA SER A 253 10.44 -19.94 3.43
C SER A 253 11.93 -19.59 3.36
N ASP A 254 12.57 -19.86 2.22
CA ASP A 254 13.98 -19.52 2.01
C ASP A 254 14.18 -18.00 2.00
N LEU A 255 13.25 -17.27 1.38
CA LEU A 255 13.33 -15.80 1.32
C LEU A 255 13.28 -15.20 2.72
N LEU A 256 12.45 -15.73 3.63
CA LEU A 256 12.39 -15.26 5.00
C LEU A 256 13.73 -15.40 5.74
N TYR A 257 14.46 -16.49 5.54
CA TYR A 257 15.81 -16.64 6.10
C TYR A 257 16.78 -15.60 5.52
N GLU A 258 16.80 -15.44 4.19
CA GLU A 258 17.68 -14.46 3.53
C GLU A 258 17.38 -13.02 3.98
N LEU A 259 16.10 -12.66 4.12
CA LEU A 259 15.69 -11.33 4.60
C LEU A 259 16.03 -11.12 6.08
N ALA A 260 15.93 -12.17 6.90
CA ALA A 260 16.26 -12.10 8.32
C ALA A 260 17.76 -11.85 8.55
N ASP A 261 18.62 -12.27 7.63
CA ASP A 261 20.07 -12.03 7.70
C ASP A 261 20.47 -10.58 7.34
N ILE A 262 19.54 -9.75 6.86
CA ILE A 262 19.82 -8.35 6.53
C ILE A 262 19.91 -7.52 7.82
N GLU A 263 21.06 -6.84 8.00
CA GLU A 263 21.29 -5.90 9.09
C GLU A 263 20.33 -4.70 9.01
N GLY A 264 19.84 -4.24 10.16
CA GLY A 264 18.87 -3.15 10.26
C GLY A 264 17.41 -3.60 10.19
N ILE A 265 17.10 -4.69 9.47
CA ILE A 265 15.75 -5.28 9.48
C ILE A 265 15.49 -5.92 10.84
N GLN A 266 14.38 -5.55 11.45
CA GLN A 266 13.90 -6.09 12.72
C GLN A 266 12.61 -6.89 12.54
N TRP A 267 11.67 -6.41 11.72
CA TRP A 267 10.37 -7.03 11.51
C TRP A 267 10.15 -7.38 10.03
N ILE A 268 9.68 -8.60 9.78
CA ILE A 268 9.24 -9.09 8.47
C ILE A 268 7.80 -9.60 8.64
N ARG A 269 6.86 -8.95 7.96
CA ARG A 269 5.42 -9.24 8.05
C ARG A 269 4.91 -9.84 6.76
N LEU A 270 4.09 -10.88 6.88
CA LEU A 270 3.41 -11.50 5.75
C LEU A 270 1.96 -10.99 5.67
N LEU A 271 1.63 -10.35 4.55
CA LEU A 271 0.28 -9.92 4.23
C LEU A 271 -0.28 -10.72 3.07
N TYR A 272 -1.61 -10.86 2.96
CA TYR A 272 -2.28 -11.49 1.83
C TYR A 272 -1.85 -12.96 1.58
N CYS A 273 -1.81 -13.79 2.62
CA CYS A 273 -1.49 -15.22 2.46
C CYS A 273 -2.74 -16.03 2.12
N TYR A 274 -2.69 -16.85 1.07
CA TYR A 274 -3.80 -17.73 0.75
C TYR A 274 -3.77 -19.02 1.59
N PRO A 275 -4.93 -19.55 2.04
CA PRO A 275 -4.98 -20.71 2.94
C PRO A 275 -4.24 -21.97 2.45
N SER A 276 -4.18 -22.20 1.14
CA SER A 276 -3.69 -23.47 0.58
C SER A 276 -2.17 -23.60 0.47
N TYR A 277 -1.37 -22.54 0.65
CA TYR A 277 0.09 -22.57 0.39
C TYR A 277 0.97 -22.51 1.65
N PHE A 278 0.43 -22.91 2.80
CA PHE A 278 1.22 -23.10 4.01
C PHE A 278 1.87 -24.49 4.02
N THR A 279 3.10 -24.59 3.51
CA THR A 279 3.94 -25.79 3.65
C THR A 279 4.50 -25.88 5.07
N ASP A 280 4.99 -27.06 5.47
CA ASP A 280 5.58 -27.21 6.80
C ASP A 280 6.85 -26.37 6.93
N GLU A 281 7.64 -26.23 5.86
CA GLU A 281 8.84 -25.39 5.82
C GLU A 281 8.51 -23.89 5.99
N LEU A 282 7.41 -23.42 5.40
CA LEU A 282 6.97 -22.03 5.60
C LEU A 282 6.49 -21.82 7.04
N ILE A 283 5.73 -22.76 7.60
CA ILE A 283 5.29 -22.67 8.99
C ILE A 283 6.51 -22.66 9.93
N ASP A 284 7.51 -23.50 9.67
CA ASP A 284 8.75 -23.54 10.45
C ASP A 284 9.57 -22.26 10.31
N ALA A 285 9.66 -21.67 9.11
CA ALA A 285 10.33 -20.39 8.92
C ALA A 285 9.62 -19.28 9.73
N ILE A 286 8.29 -19.21 9.67
CA ILE A 286 7.51 -18.24 10.47
C ILE A 286 7.70 -18.51 11.96
N ALA A 287 7.71 -19.76 12.41
CA ALA A 287 7.88 -20.11 13.82
C ALA A 287 9.29 -19.73 14.34
N ASN A 288 10.33 -20.12 13.62
CA ASN A 288 11.71 -20.13 14.14
C ASN A 288 12.50 -18.85 13.87
N ILE A 289 12.07 -18.00 12.93
CA ILE A 289 12.77 -16.75 12.63
C ILE A 289 12.23 -15.63 13.50
N ASP A 290 13.04 -15.12 14.45
CA ASP A 290 12.64 -14.08 15.42
C ASP A 290 12.20 -12.76 14.78
N LYS A 291 12.79 -12.42 13.63
CA LYS A 291 12.46 -11.21 12.86
C LYS A 291 11.15 -11.35 12.09
N VAL A 292 10.68 -12.56 11.84
CA VAL A 292 9.35 -12.77 11.24
C VAL A 292 8.33 -12.60 12.35
N VAL A 293 7.51 -11.55 12.26
CA VAL A 293 6.44 -11.33 13.25
C VAL A 293 5.46 -12.50 13.18
N LYS A 294 4.96 -12.97 14.32
CA LYS A 294 4.01 -14.09 14.37
C LYS A 294 2.59 -13.64 14.05
N TYR A 295 2.48 -12.81 13.02
CA TYR A 295 1.24 -12.26 12.50
C TYR A 295 1.01 -12.85 11.12
N ILE A 296 -0.16 -13.44 10.90
CA ILE A 296 -0.53 -14.01 9.61
C ILE A 296 -1.87 -13.44 9.17
N ASP A 297 -1.84 -12.63 8.11
CA ASP A 297 -3.04 -12.20 7.38
C ASP A 297 -3.45 -13.27 6.36
N ILE A 298 -4.55 -13.96 6.68
CA ILE A 298 -5.12 -15.04 5.88
C ILE A 298 -6.57 -14.67 5.57
N PRO A 299 -6.86 -14.00 4.46
CA PRO A 299 -8.24 -13.74 4.06
C PRO A 299 -8.96 -15.07 3.85
N LEU A 300 -9.99 -15.38 4.67
CA LEU A 300 -10.79 -16.60 4.59
C LEU A 300 -12.08 -16.43 3.77
N GLN A 301 -12.55 -15.19 3.62
CA GLN A 301 -13.79 -14.77 2.96
C GLN A 301 -15.07 -15.31 3.59
N HIS A 302 -15.14 -16.59 3.97
CA HIS A 302 -16.29 -17.19 4.63
C HIS A 302 -15.88 -18.47 5.38
N ILE A 303 -16.82 -19.11 6.08
CA ILE A 303 -16.61 -20.45 6.67
C ILE A 303 -17.64 -21.50 6.24
N SER A 304 -18.88 -21.12 5.92
CA SER A 304 -19.90 -22.07 5.40
C SER A 304 -19.46 -22.69 4.07
N ASP A 305 -19.52 -24.03 4.00
CA ASP A 305 -19.17 -24.81 2.81
C ASP A 305 -20.05 -24.48 1.58
N PRO A 306 -21.38 -24.32 1.68
CA PRO A 306 -22.21 -23.84 0.58
C PRO A 306 -21.71 -22.52 -0.04
N VAL A 307 -21.37 -21.54 0.80
CA VAL A 307 -20.88 -20.24 0.34
C VAL A 307 -19.46 -20.36 -0.24
N LEU A 308 -18.55 -21.05 0.47
CA LEU A 308 -17.17 -21.26 0.02
C LEU A 308 -17.08 -21.98 -1.33
N LYS A 309 -17.96 -22.97 -1.56
CA LYS A 309 -18.05 -23.65 -2.86
C LYS A 309 -18.44 -22.68 -3.97
N ARG A 310 -19.39 -21.77 -3.72
CA ARG A 310 -19.80 -20.74 -4.70
C ARG A 310 -18.72 -19.67 -4.90
N MET A 311 -17.98 -19.33 -3.85
CA MET A 311 -16.80 -18.47 -3.89
C MET A 311 -15.60 -19.10 -4.63
N ASN A 312 -15.66 -20.41 -4.91
CA ASN A 312 -14.55 -21.22 -5.41
C ASN A 312 -13.32 -21.20 -4.47
N ARG A 313 -13.57 -21.45 -3.17
CA ARG A 313 -12.60 -21.39 -2.08
C ARG A 313 -12.48 -22.74 -1.35
N PRO A 314 -11.38 -22.99 -0.61
CA PRO A 314 -11.25 -24.18 0.23
C PRO A 314 -12.36 -24.24 1.28
N GLY A 315 -12.92 -25.44 1.52
CA GLY A 315 -14.01 -25.63 2.48
C GLY A 315 -13.59 -25.53 3.96
N ALA A 316 -14.58 -25.48 4.84
CA ALA A 316 -14.44 -25.24 6.28
C ALA A 316 -13.45 -26.19 6.96
N LYS A 317 -13.49 -27.49 6.61
CA LYS A 317 -12.60 -28.51 7.18
C LYS A 317 -11.13 -28.26 6.84
N HIS A 318 -10.84 -27.75 5.64
CA HIS A 318 -9.48 -27.38 5.26
C HIS A 318 -9.00 -26.20 6.11
N THR A 319 -9.83 -25.15 6.18
CA THR A 319 -9.56 -23.93 6.94
C THR A 319 -9.31 -24.22 8.42
N LYS A 320 -10.22 -24.93 9.10
CA LYS A 320 -10.08 -25.25 10.53
C LYS A 320 -8.81 -26.09 10.81
N ARG A 321 -8.48 -27.05 9.93
CA ARG A 321 -7.25 -27.85 10.05
C ARG A 321 -6.00 -26.98 9.91
N LEU A 322 -5.98 -26.06 8.94
CA LEU A 322 -4.87 -25.14 8.74
C LEU A 322 -4.65 -24.26 9.98
N LEU A 323 -5.71 -23.62 10.45
CA LEU A 323 -5.63 -22.69 11.58
C LEU A 323 -5.16 -23.39 12.86
N ASN A 324 -5.68 -24.59 13.14
CA ASN A 324 -5.22 -25.39 14.27
C ASN A 324 -3.74 -25.76 14.13
N ARG A 325 -3.32 -26.23 12.95
CA ARG A 325 -1.90 -26.54 12.68
C ARG A 325 -0.99 -25.33 12.89
N LEU A 326 -1.43 -24.14 12.48
CA LEU A 326 -0.68 -22.90 12.68
C LEU A 326 -0.56 -22.55 14.17
N ARG A 327 -1.65 -22.65 14.95
CA ARG A 327 -1.63 -22.45 16.42
C ARG A 327 -0.73 -23.46 17.13
N ASP A 328 -0.80 -24.72 16.72
CA ASP A 328 -0.01 -25.80 17.35
C ASP A 328 1.50 -25.59 17.12
N ARG A 329 1.88 -25.08 15.95
CA ARG A 329 3.29 -24.89 15.55
C ARG A 329 3.84 -23.51 15.91
N ILE A 330 2.98 -22.50 16.04
CA ILE A 330 3.33 -21.13 16.39
C ILE A 330 2.38 -20.70 17.53
N PRO A 331 2.69 -21.04 18.79
CA PRO A 331 1.76 -20.82 19.90
C PRO A 331 1.34 -19.36 20.12
N GLU A 332 2.20 -18.42 19.74
CA GLU A 332 1.97 -16.97 19.84
C GLU A 332 1.39 -16.35 18.56
N VAL A 333 0.90 -17.17 17.62
CA VAL A 333 0.39 -16.67 16.34
C VAL A 333 -0.86 -15.81 16.50
N GLU A 334 -0.79 -14.63 15.91
CA GLU A 334 -1.86 -13.67 15.80
C GLU A 334 -2.41 -13.73 14.37
N PHE A 335 -3.74 -13.84 14.27
CA PHE A 335 -4.43 -14.02 12.99
C PHE A 335 -5.21 -12.77 12.62
N ARG A 336 -4.99 -12.33 11.38
CA ARG A 336 -5.89 -11.45 10.68
C ARG A 336 -6.67 -12.25 9.62
N SER A 337 -7.96 -11.98 9.49
CA SER A 337 -8.75 -12.49 8.37
C SER A 337 -9.74 -11.45 7.88
N THR A 338 -10.14 -11.61 6.62
CA THR A 338 -11.18 -10.83 5.97
C THR A 338 -12.34 -11.74 5.60
N PHE A 339 -13.56 -11.25 5.77
CA PHE A 339 -14.81 -11.95 5.45
C PHE A 339 -15.73 -11.09 4.59
N ILE A 340 -16.50 -11.75 3.73
CA ILE A 340 -17.47 -11.14 2.84
C ILE A 340 -18.87 -11.60 3.28
N THR A 341 -19.75 -10.65 3.57
CA THR A 341 -21.15 -10.91 3.93
C THR A 341 -22.07 -10.68 2.74
N GLY A 342 -23.19 -11.40 2.71
CA GLY A 342 -24.21 -11.24 1.67
C GLY A 342 -23.77 -11.74 0.30
N PHE A 343 -22.90 -12.76 0.25
CA PHE A 343 -22.50 -13.37 -1.01
C PHE A 343 -23.70 -14.02 -1.72
N PRO A 344 -23.76 -14.08 -3.07
CA PRO A 344 -24.92 -14.62 -3.80
C PRO A 344 -25.31 -16.05 -3.37
N GLY A 345 -26.50 -16.16 -2.77
CA GLY A 345 -27.05 -17.40 -2.21
C GLY A 345 -26.75 -17.65 -0.73
N GLU A 346 -26.11 -16.73 -0.01
CA GLU A 346 -25.85 -16.82 1.44
C GLU A 346 -27.14 -16.77 2.26
N THR A 347 -27.43 -17.84 2.98
CA THR A 347 -28.61 -17.98 3.82
C THR A 347 -28.38 -17.45 5.24
N GLN A 348 -29.46 -17.35 6.03
CA GLN A 348 -29.35 -17.00 7.44
C GLN A 348 -28.50 -18.01 8.23
N GLN A 349 -28.62 -19.31 7.93
CA GLN A 349 -27.83 -20.35 8.56
C GLN A 349 -26.33 -20.23 8.24
N ASP A 350 -25.99 -19.86 7.00
CA ASP A 350 -24.59 -19.66 6.59
C ASP A 350 -23.96 -18.48 7.34
N HIS A 351 -24.73 -17.39 7.52
CA HIS A 351 -24.32 -16.23 8.30
C HIS A 351 -24.14 -16.57 9.78
N GLU A 352 -25.09 -17.29 10.38
CA GLU A 352 -24.98 -17.77 11.77
C GLU A 352 -23.77 -18.70 11.96
N GLU A 353 -23.44 -19.55 10.99
CA GLU A 353 -22.22 -20.35 11.03
C GLU A 353 -20.95 -19.47 11.03
N LEU A 354 -20.94 -18.39 10.25
CA LEU A 354 -19.84 -17.42 10.23
C LEU A 354 -19.72 -16.66 11.56
N VAL A 355 -20.83 -16.18 12.12
CA VAL A 355 -20.88 -15.51 13.44
C VAL A 355 -20.30 -16.43 14.52
N ASN A 356 -20.77 -17.67 14.59
CA ASN A 356 -20.27 -18.65 15.56
C ASN A 356 -18.79 -18.96 15.36
N PHE A 357 -18.34 -19.08 14.10
CA PHE A 357 -16.92 -19.31 13.83
C PHE A 357 -16.02 -18.15 14.27
N VAL A 358 -16.40 -16.90 14.00
CA VAL A 358 -15.65 -15.72 14.45
C VAL A 358 -15.63 -15.66 15.97
N LYS A 359 -16.79 -15.90 16.61
CA LYS A 359 -16.94 -15.91 18.07
C LYS A 359 -16.08 -16.99 18.75
N ASP A 360 -16.07 -18.20 18.22
CA ASP A 360 -15.36 -19.34 18.81
C ASP A 360 -13.86 -19.30 18.49
N PHE A 361 -13.50 -18.92 17.27
CA PHE A 361 -12.11 -18.87 16.85
C PHE A 361 -11.38 -17.66 17.44
N ARG A 362 -12.07 -16.53 17.62
CA ARG A 362 -11.53 -15.27 18.17
C ARG A 362 -10.33 -14.77 17.38
N PHE A 363 -10.58 -14.26 16.18
CA PHE A 363 -9.52 -13.63 15.38
C PHE A 363 -9.01 -12.38 16.09
N HIS A 364 -7.69 -12.18 16.08
CA HIS A 364 -7.03 -11.04 16.71
C HIS A 364 -7.34 -9.75 15.95
N ARG A 365 -7.39 -9.85 14.61
CA ARG A 365 -7.79 -8.77 13.71
C ARG A 365 -8.79 -9.31 12.69
N GLY A 366 -9.82 -8.54 12.38
CA GLY A 366 -10.86 -8.93 11.44
C GLY A 366 -11.27 -7.77 10.55
N GLY A 367 -11.60 -8.06 9.29
CA GLY A 367 -12.26 -7.12 8.39
C GLY A 367 -13.52 -7.76 7.80
N PHE A 368 -14.62 -7.01 7.77
CA PHE A 368 -15.90 -7.47 7.22
C PHE A 368 -16.37 -6.51 6.15
N PHE A 369 -16.67 -7.06 4.98
CA PHE A 369 -17.09 -6.28 3.82
C PHE A 369 -18.37 -6.87 3.26
N THR A 370 -19.27 -6.03 2.76
CA THR A 370 -20.40 -6.54 1.98
C THR A 370 -19.89 -7.05 0.63
N TYR A 371 -20.57 -8.06 0.07
CA TYR A 371 -20.31 -8.48 -1.30
C TYR A 371 -20.57 -7.33 -2.28
N SER A 372 -19.50 -6.88 -2.93
CA SER A 372 -19.52 -5.92 -4.04
C SER A 372 -19.59 -6.67 -5.36
N GLU A 373 -20.62 -6.41 -6.16
CA GLU A 373 -20.74 -6.98 -7.50
C GLU A 373 -19.68 -6.37 -8.41
N GLU A 374 -18.93 -7.21 -9.11
CA GLU A 374 -17.83 -6.77 -9.96
C GLU A 374 -18.00 -7.28 -11.40
N ASP A 375 -17.97 -6.35 -12.36
CA ASP A 375 -18.16 -6.66 -13.78
C ASP A 375 -17.19 -7.74 -14.26
N GLY A 376 -17.72 -8.74 -14.97
CA GLY A 376 -16.94 -9.83 -15.54
C GLY A 376 -16.54 -10.92 -14.54
N THR A 377 -16.92 -10.81 -13.26
CA THR A 377 -16.71 -11.88 -12.29
C THR A 377 -17.81 -12.95 -12.37
N PRO A 378 -17.50 -14.24 -12.17
CA PRO A 378 -18.53 -15.28 -12.12
C PRO A 378 -19.63 -15.03 -11.08
N ALA A 379 -19.30 -14.40 -9.95
CA ALA A 379 -20.24 -14.10 -8.88
C ALA A 379 -21.31 -13.07 -9.28
N ALA A 380 -20.99 -12.11 -10.16
CA ALA A 380 -21.95 -11.14 -10.66
C ALA A 380 -23.10 -11.80 -11.43
N SER A 381 -22.82 -12.92 -12.11
CA SER A 381 -23.84 -13.68 -12.85
C SER A 381 -24.57 -14.74 -12.00
N LEU A 382 -24.26 -14.87 -10.71
CA LEU A 382 -24.91 -15.86 -9.85
C LEU A 382 -26.35 -15.47 -9.51
N ASP A 383 -27.17 -16.50 -9.37
CA ASP A 383 -28.53 -16.39 -8.85
C ASP A 383 -28.55 -15.99 -7.36
N ARG A 384 -29.71 -15.49 -6.92
CA ARG A 384 -29.99 -15.20 -5.49
C ARG A 384 -29.03 -14.17 -4.88
N GLN A 385 -28.85 -13.06 -5.58
CA GLN A 385 -28.25 -11.85 -5.02
C GLN A 385 -28.99 -11.43 -3.74
N ILE A 386 -28.23 -10.96 -2.75
CA ILE A 386 -28.76 -10.56 -1.45
C ILE A 386 -29.02 -9.05 -1.44
N PRO A 387 -30.17 -8.56 -0.94
CA PRO A 387 -30.43 -7.13 -0.78
C PRO A 387 -29.36 -6.43 0.06
N GLU A 388 -28.97 -5.21 -0.33
CA GLU A 388 -27.87 -4.47 0.32
C GLU A 388 -28.09 -4.26 1.83
N GLU A 389 -29.32 -3.95 2.24
CA GLU A 389 -29.70 -3.80 3.65
C GLU A 389 -29.38 -5.05 4.48
N ILE A 390 -29.57 -6.25 3.92
CA ILE A 390 -29.24 -7.52 4.59
C ILE A 390 -27.72 -7.71 4.65
N LYS A 391 -26.99 -7.38 3.58
CA LYS A 391 -25.52 -7.50 3.58
C LYS A 391 -24.90 -6.59 4.64
N MET A 392 -25.37 -5.35 4.71
CA MET A 392 -24.94 -4.35 5.70
C MET A 392 -25.26 -4.79 7.12
N ALA A 393 -26.49 -5.24 7.39
CA ALA A 393 -26.86 -5.73 8.72
C ALA A 393 -25.97 -6.90 9.19
N ARG A 394 -25.66 -7.85 8.29
CA ARG A 394 -24.75 -8.97 8.58
C ARG A 394 -23.31 -8.50 8.82
N ARG A 395 -22.82 -7.55 8.04
CA ARG A 395 -21.50 -6.94 8.22
C ARG A 395 -21.41 -6.27 9.59
N ASP A 396 -22.42 -5.49 9.96
CA ASP A 396 -22.42 -4.69 11.18
C ASP A 396 -22.50 -5.57 12.43
N GLU A 397 -23.25 -6.68 12.38
CA GLU A 397 -23.27 -7.69 13.44
C GLU A 397 -21.88 -8.30 13.67
N LEU A 398 -21.21 -8.75 12.60
CA LEU A 398 -19.87 -9.33 12.69
C LEU A 398 -18.81 -8.30 13.10
N THR A 399 -18.95 -7.05 12.66
CA THR A 399 -18.05 -5.96 13.03
C THR A 399 -18.15 -5.67 14.52
N SER A 400 -19.36 -5.59 15.05
CA SER A 400 -19.59 -5.37 16.50
C SER A 400 -18.99 -6.52 17.32
N LEU A 401 -19.25 -7.78 16.91
CA LEU A 401 -18.65 -8.96 17.55
C LEU A 401 -17.11 -8.92 17.52
N GLN A 402 -16.51 -8.51 16.40
CA GLN A 402 -15.05 -8.43 16.29
C GLN A 402 -14.47 -7.30 17.16
N GLN A 403 -15.17 -6.18 17.31
CA GLN A 403 -14.75 -5.10 18.20
C GLN A 403 -14.71 -5.58 19.66
N ASP A 404 -15.71 -6.33 20.11
CA ASP A 404 -15.72 -6.94 21.44
C ASP A 404 -14.52 -7.89 21.63
N ILE A 405 -14.26 -8.76 20.64
CA ILE A 405 -13.12 -9.69 20.68
C ILE A 405 -11.78 -8.93 20.71
N GLN A 406 -11.65 -7.83 19.96
CA GLN A 406 -10.44 -7.01 19.92
C GLN A 406 -10.21 -6.28 21.24
N ALA A 407 -11.27 -5.76 21.87
CA ALA A 407 -11.18 -5.12 23.17
C ALA A 407 -10.74 -6.11 24.25
N GLU A 408 -11.34 -7.31 24.28
CA GLU A 408 -10.92 -8.37 25.19
C GLU A 408 -9.45 -8.78 24.97
N PHE A 409 -9.00 -8.83 23.71
CA PHE A 409 -7.59 -9.10 23.40
C PHE A 409 -6.66 -7.96 23.83
N ALA A 410 -7.08 -6.70 23.71
CA ALA A 410 -6.32 -5.54 24.19
C ALA A 410 -6.18 -5.58 25.72
N ASP A 411 -7.26 -5.91 26.44
CA ASP A 411 -7.26 -6.08 27.89
C ASP A 411 -6.29 -7.17 28.34
N GLU A 412 -6.19 -8.28 27.59
CA GLU A 412 -5.21 -9.34 27.84
C GLU A 412 -3.75 -8.85 27.71
N LYS A 413 -3.49 -7.71 27.05
CA LYS A 413 -2.15 -7.13 26.93
C LYS A 413 -1.79 -6.25 28.12
N ILE A 414 -2.75 -5.77 28.92
CA ILE A 414 -2.49 -4.93 30.10
C ILE A 414 -1.50 -5.64 31.04
N GLY A 415 -0.47 -4.92 31.47
CA GLY A 415 0.62 -5.41 32.32
C GLY A 415 1.70 -6.22 31.60
N LYS A 416 1.54 -6.53 30.31
CA LYS A 416 2.58 -7.21 29.50
C LYS A 416 3.56 -6.20 28.91
N VAL A 417 4.80 -6.63 28.73
CA VAL A 417 5.82 -5.87 27.99
C VAL A 417 5.80 -6.32 26.53
N ILE A 418 5.59 -5.38 25.62
CA ILE A 418 5.53 -5.61 24.17
C ILE A 418 6.59 -4.78 23.45
N ASP A 419 7.00 -5.23 22.25
CA ASP A 419 7.81 -4.42 21.35
C ASP A 419 6.88 -3.49 20.55
N VAL A 420 7.20 -2.20 20.52
CA VAL A 420 6.46 -1.15 19.81
C VAL A 420 7.38 -0.47 18.81
N LEU A 421 7.01 -0.49 17.53
CA LEU A 421 7.67 0.31 16.48
C LEU A 421 7.00 1.67 16.42
N VAL A 422 7.75 2.73 16.70
CA VAL A 422 7.21 4.10 16.73
C VAL A 422 7.06 4.63 15.31
N ASP A 423 5.83 5.02 14.94
CA ASP A 423 5.52 5.47 13.58
C ASP A 423 5.54 6.99 13.45
N ARG A 424 5.03 7.72 14.44
CA ARG A 424 4.88 9.18 14.39
C ARG A 424 4.81 9.81 15.77
N ILE A 425 4.89 11.13 15.80
CA ILE A 425 4.53 11.96 16.96
C ILE A 425 3.25 12.70 16.60
N GLU A 426 2.24 12.60 17.46
CA GLU A 426 0.91 13.19 17.27
C GLU A 426 0.52 13.91 18.56
N ASP A 427 0.19 15.20 18.47
CA ASP A 427 -0.16 16.07 19.61
C ASP A 427 0.82 16.02 20.80
N GLY A 428 2.11 15.81 20.52
CA GLY A 428 3.16 15.72 21.54
C GLY A 428 3.26 14.37 22.24
N HIS A 429 2.68 13.32 21.66
CA HIS A 429 2.80 11.93 22.12
C HIS A 429 3.32 11.03 21.00
N ALA A 430 4.15 10.05 21.34
CA ALA A 430 4.62 9.06 20.38
C ALA A 430 3.53 8.00 20.14
N VAL A 431 3.26 7.70 18.88
CA VAL A 431 2.31 6.68 18.43
C VAL A 431 3.06 5.64 17.59
N GLY A 432 2.85 4.38 17.91
CA GLY A 432 3.46 3.25 17.21
C GLY A 432 2.51 2.08 17.05
N ARG A 433 3.08 0.92 16.73
CA ARG A 433 2.34 -0.34 16.55
C ARG A 433 3.08 -1.49 17.21
N ALA A 434 2.32 -2.47 17.69
CA ALA A 434 2.88 -3.73 18.18
C ALA A 434 3.20 -4.69 17.02
N ARG A 435 3.89 -5.79 17.33
CA ARG A 435 4.15 -6.87 16.35
C ARG A 435 2.86 -7.47 15.75
N PHE A 436 1.74 -7.48 16.49
CA PHE A 436 0.42 -7.91 15.99
C PHE A 436 -0.29 -6.90 15.08
N ASP A 437 0.21 -5.68 14.94
CA ASP A 437 -0.51 -4.62 14.22
C ASP A 437 0.19 -4.26 12.92
N ALA A 438 -0.47 -4.55 11.80
CA ALA A 438 -0.03 -4.13 10.49
C ALA A 438 -0.21 -2.61 10.30
N PRO A 439 0.61 -1.96 9.45
CA PRO A 439 0.49 -0.53 9.19
C PRO A 439 -0.86 -0.18 8.58
N GLU A 440 -1.44 0.96 8.95
CA GLU A 440 -2.65 1.57 8.39
C GLU A 440 -3.97 0.80 8.59
N ILE A 441 -3.94 -0.51 8.85
CA ILE A 441 -5.14 -1.38 8.84
C ILE A 441 -5.53 -1.96 10.19
N ASP A 442 -4.61 -1.97 11.15
CA ASP A 442 -4.82 -2.50 12.50
C ASP A 442 -4.66 -1.39 13.56
N CYS A 443 -4.61 -1.77 14.84
CA CYS A 443 -4.64 -0.87 15.98
C CYS A 443 -3.31 -0.14 16.21
N ILE A 444 -3.34 0.89 17.05
CA ILE A 444 -2.17 1.67 17.43
C ILE A 444 -1.84 1.54 18.92
N VAL A 445 -0.60 1.89 19.25
CA VAL A 445 -0.10 1.97 20.62
C VAL A 445 0.35 3.40 20.89
N HIS A 446 -0.30 4.05 21.83
CA HIS A 446 0.11 5.34 22.39
C HIS A 446 1.20 5.11 23.45
N LEU A 447 2.28 5.87 23.37
CA LEU A 447 3.37 5.84 24.34
C LEU A 447 3.30 7.04 25.28
N LEU A 448 3.53 6.80 26.57
CA LEU A 448 3.60 7.86 27.59
C LEU A 448 4.84 8.75 27.45
N GLN A 449 5.88 8.26 26.79
CA GLN A 449 7.13 8.99 26.57
C GLN A 449 7.30 9.38 25.11
N ASP A 450 7.99 10.51 24.92
CA ASP A 450 8.43 10.96 23.62
C ASP A 450 9.56 10.08 23.11
N VAL A 451 9.24 9.27 22.11
CA VAL A 451 10.20 8.42 21.41
C VAL A 451 10.24 8.84 19.94
N PRO A 452 11.43 9.04 19.35
CA PRO A 452 11.54 9.35 17.93
C PRO A 452 10.99 8.22 17.02
N PRO A 453 10.31 8.57 15.90
CA PRO A 453 9.88 7.58 14.91
C PRO A 453 11.02 6.72 14.37
N GLY A 454 10.69 5.46 14.09
CA GLY A 454 11.59 4.44 13.54
C GLY A 454 12.38 3.65 14.57
N LEU A 455 12.22 3.93 15.86
CA LEU A 455 12.76 3.10 16.93
C LEU A 455 11.79 1.98 17.30
N VAL A 456 12.33 0.81 17.61
CA VAL A 456 11.61 -0.28 18.27
C VAL A 456 11.94 -0.24 19.75
N VAL A 457 10.94 -0.04 20.60
CA VAL A 457 11.09 0.07 22.05
C VAL A 457 10.28 -1.00 22.77
N LYS A 458 10.77 -1.44 23.94
CA LYS A 458 9.98 -2.27 24.85
C LYS A 458 9.12 -1.35 25.71
N ALA A 459 7.81 -1.60 25.73
CA ALA A 459 6.87 -0.83 26.52
C ALA A 459 5.92 -1.76 27.29
N ARG A 460 5.65 -1.42 28.55
CA ARG A 460 4.63 -2.10 29.37
C ARG A 460 3.27 -1.50 29.06
N VAL A 461 2.32 -2.30 28.62
CA VAL A 461 0.94 -1.84 28.44
C VAL A 461 0.35 -1.53 29.81
N VAL A 462 -0.16 -0.32 29.99
CA VAL A 462 -0.75 0.16 31.27
C VAL A 462 -2.27 0.21 31.21
N GLU A 463 -2.83 0.43 30.03
CA GLU A 463 -4.26 0.59 29.80
C GLU A 463 -4.58 0.23 28.33
N SER A 464 -5.85 -0.10 28.07
CA SER A 464 -6.44 -0.23 26.74
C SER A 464 -7.56 0.81 26.60
N ASP A 465 -7.70 1.41 25.42
CA ASP A 465 -8.89 2.19 25.05
C ASP A 465 -9.55 1.49 23.86
N LEU A 466 -10.67 0.83 24.13
CA LEU A 466 -11.28 -0.15 23.23
C LEU A 466 -10.25 -1.20 22.80
N PHE A 467 -9.73 -1.09 21.59
CA PHE A 467 -8.76 -2.02 21.00
C PHE A 467 -7.37 -1.41 20.79
N ASP A 468 -7.20 -0.12 21.06
CA ASP A 468 -5.89 0.56 21.07
C ASP A 468 -5.25 0.44 22.46
N LEU A 469 -3.93 0.57 22.52
CA LEU A 469 -3.15 0.37 23.74
C LEU A 469 -2.45 1.65 24.19
N LEU A 470 -2.35 1.83 25.51
CA LEU A 470 -1.47 2.82 26.13
C LEU A 470 -0.31 2.09 26.82
N ALA A 471 0.93 2.49 26.55
CA ALA A 471 2.10 1.82 27.09
C ALA A 471 3.20 2.76 27.60
N ASP A 472 3.91 2.28 28.62
CA ASP A 472 5.00 2.96 29.32
C ASP A 472 6.36 2.32 28.97
N THR A 473 7.28 3.12 28.43
CA THR A 473 8.66 2.70 28.11
C THR A 473 9.61 2.74 29.31
N ASN A 474 9.22 3.36 30.42
CA ASN A 474 9.98 3.48 31.67
C ASN A 474 9.19 2.93 32.85
N PRO A 475 8.99 1.61 32.95
CA PRO A 475 8.21 1.07 34.06
C PRO A 475 8.91 1.36 35.40
N HIS A 476 8.15 1.83 36.38
CA HIS A 476 8.68 2.10 37.72
C HIS A 476 9.03 0.77 38.40
N VAL A 477 10.32 0.50 38.61
CA VAL A 477 10.72 -0.66 39.43
C VAL A 477 10.47 -0.32 40.90
N VAL A 478 9.44 -0.95 41.49
CA VAL A 478 9.22 -0.89 42.94
C VAL A 478 9.49 -2.29 43.51
N ASN A 479 10.47 -2.39 44.42
CA ASN A 479 10.86 -3.64 45.09
C ASN A 479 11.32 -4.78 44.17
N GLY A 480 11.96 -4.47 43.04
CA GLY A 480 12.51 -5.48 42.13
C GLY A 480 11.47 -6.16 41.23
N GLU A 481 10.20 -5.76 41.35
CA GLU A 481 9.17 -6.05 40.37
C GLU A 481 8.95 -4.82 39.50
N VAL A 482 8.80 -5.07 38.21
CA VAL A 482 8.52 -4.03 37.22
C VAL A 482 7.04 -3.69 37.36
N VAL A 483 6.71 -2.56 38.01
CA VAL A 483 5.34 -2.07 38.19
C VAL A 483 4.92 -1.30 36.94
#